data_AF-A0A952UU45-F1
#
_entry.id   AF-A0A952UU45-F1
#
_cell.length_a   1.000
_cell.length_b   1.000
_cell.length_c   1.000
_cell.angle_alpha   90.00
_cell.angle_beta   90.00
_cell.angle_gamma   90.00
#
_symmetry.space_group_name_H-M   'P 1'
#
loop_
_entity.id
_entity.type
_entity.pdbx_description
1 polymer ?
#
loop_
_entity_poly.entity_id
_entity_poly.type
_entity_poly.pdbx_seq_one_letter_code
_entity_poly.pdbx_strand_id
1 'polypeptide(L)'
;MRRRYPLDALGRLRDQRVEQETHRVAARTVEARRAGERLAQAAAARQAEEARVQAVLAEEAARADAGTVSAGELQGLARWQERAAEEVAASRRTERAREAELSQASTAERRARQALAQADADANAVARHRAGWQAEQDRAAELALEDQALEIWMARRGGRG
;
A
#
# COMPACT_ATOMS: atom_id res chain seq x y z
N MET A 1 -12.06 42.79 -13.80
CA MET A 1 -11.00 41.76 -13.64
C MET A 1 -11.45 40.80 -12.54
N ARG A 2 -11.58 39.49 -12.83
CA ARG A 2 -11.84 38.47 -11.80
C ARG A 2 -10.63 38.39 -10.87
N ARG A 3 -10.87 38.41 -9.55
CA ARG A 3 -9.80 38.23 -8.57
C ARG A 3 -9.24 36.81 -8.69
N ARG A 4 -7.95 36.63 -8.39
CA ARG A 4 -7.34 35.29 -8.32
C ARG A 4 -7.71 34.65 -6.98
N TYR A 5 -7.91 33.32 -6.98
CA TYR A 5 -8.21 32.60 -5.75
C TYR A 5 -6.99 32.64 -4.79
N PRO A 6 -7.16 33.12 -3.55
CA PRO A 6 -6.04 33.38 -2.63
C PRO A 6 -5.26 32.13 -2.21
N LEU A 7 -5.89 30.95 -2.23
CA LEU A 7 -5.23 29.68 -1.85
C LEU A 7 -4.79 28.83 -3.06
N ASP A 8 -4.66 29.43 -4.23
CA ASP A 8 -4.21 28.74 -5.47
C ASP A 8 -2.88 27.99 -5.29
N ALA A 9 -1.92 28.59 -4.58
CA ALA A 9 -0.62 27.97 -4.34
C ALA A 9 -0.74 26.75 -3.41
N LEU A 10 -1.60 26.83 -2.39
CA LEU A 10 -1.89 25.72 -1.51
C LEU A 10 -2.58 24.58 -2.26
N GLY A 11 -3.55 24.87 -3.13
CA GLY A 11 -4.20 23.88 -3.98
C GLY A 11 -3.18 23.06 -4.79
N ARG A 12 -2.28 23.74 -5.52
CA ARG A 12 -1.21 23.07 -6.28
C ARG A 12 -0.32 22.18 -5.41
N LEU A 13 0.06 22.65 -4.22
CA LEU A 13 0.88 21.86 -3.29
C LEU A 13 0.13 20.60 -2.79
N ARG A 14 -1.19 20.69 -2.59
CA ARG A 14 -2.01 19.54 -2.18
C ARG A 14 -2.16 18.53 -3.30
N ASP A 15 -2.39 18.97 -4.53
CA ASP A 15 -2.45 18.09 -5.70
C ASP A 15 -1.11 17.34 -5.91
N GLN A 16 0.02 18.06 -5.80
CA GLN A 16 1.35 17.44 -5.86
C GLN A 16 1.56 16.42 -4.74
N ARG A 17 1.04 16.68 -3.54
CA ARG A 17 1.14 15.74 -2.42
C ARG A 17 0.32 14.48 -2.68
N VAL A 18 -0.87 14.60 -3.25
CA VAL A 18 -1.69 13.44 -3.67
C VAL A 18 -0.93 12.58 -4.68
N GLU A 19 -0.31 13.20 -5.68
CA GLU A 19 0.52 12.49 -6.67
C GLU A 19 1.70 11.76 -6.02
N GLN A 20 2.42 12.42 -5.10
CA GLN A 20 3.51 11.80 -4.35
C GLN A 20 3.06 10.61 -3.51
N GLU A 21 1.95 10.74 -2.77
CA GLU A 21 1.42 9.63 -1.96
C GLU A 21 0.89 8.50 -2.84
N THR A 22 0.36 8.80 -4.03
CA THR A 22 -0.07 7.80 -5.01
C THR A 22 1.11 6.95 -5.47
N HIS A 23 2.23 7.58 -5.82
CA HIS A 23 3.46 6.86 -6.16
C HIS A 23 4.01 6.03 -4.99
N ARG A 24 3.94 6.56 -3.76
CA ARG A 24 4.32 5.81 -2.56
C ARG A 24 3.45 4.58 -2.34
N VAL A 25 2.13 4.70 -2.49
CA VAL A 25 1.21 3.54 -2.40
C VAL A 25 1.58 2.50 -3.45
N ALA A 26 1.76 2.90 -4.70
CA ALA A 26 2.13 1.98 -5.77
C ALA A 26 3.44 1.22 -5.45
N ALA A 27 4.47 1.92 -4.97
CA ALA A 27 5.72 1.29 -4.56
C ALA A 27 5.53 0.30 -3.40
N ARG A 28 4.78 0.68 -2.35
CA ARG A 28 4.53 -0.19 -1.19
C ARG A 28 3.68 -1.41 -1.54
N THR A 29 2.72 -1.29 -2.45
CA THR A 29 1.94 -2.43 -2.94
C THR A 29 2.82 -3.45 -3.67
N VAL A 30 3.75 -2.97 -4.51
CA VAL A 30 4.72 -3.86 -5.19
C VAL A 30 5.65 -4.55 -4.18
N GLU A 31 6.12 -3.83 -3.17
CA GLU A 31 6.95 -4.41 -2.10
C GLU A 31 6.20 -5.48 -1.29
N ALA A 32 4.96 -5.22 -0.89
CA ALA A 32 4.12 -6.16 -0.16
C ALA A 32 3.84 -7.43 -0.99
N ARG A 33 3.54 -7.26 -2.28
CA ARG A 33 3.38 -8.39 -3.21
C ARG A 33 4.65 -9.24 -3.30
N ARG A 34 5.80 -8.61 -3.52
CA ARG A 34 7.10 -9.31 -3.59
C ARG A 34 7.44 -10.02 -2.28
N ALA A 35 7.09 -9.44 -1.13
CA ALA A 35 7.27 -10.11 0.17
C ALA A 35 6.38 -11.36 0.28
N GLY A 36 5.13 -11.29 -0.21
CA GLY A 36 4.24 -12.45 -0.29
C GLY A 36 4.77 -13.56 -1.19
N GLU A 37 5.30 -13.20 -2.37
CA GLU A 37 5.95 -14.14 -3.29
C GLU A 37 7.17 -14.82 -2.64
N ARG A 38 8.02 -14.07 -1.91
CA ARG A 38 9.15 -14.63 -1.17
C ARG A 38 8.72 -15.57 -0.04
N LEU A 39 7.64 -15.24 0.68
CA LEU A 39 7.09 -16.12 1.71
C LEU A 39 6.57 -17.42 1.09
N ALA A 40 5.82 -17.35 -0.01
CA ALA A 40 5.31 -18.53 -0.70
C ALA A 40 6.46 -19.44 -1.19
N GLN A 41 7.53 -18.85 -1.74
CA GLN A 41 8.73 -19.58 -2.13
C GLN A 41 9.42 -20.25 -0.94
N ALA A 42 9.56 -19.55 0.20
CA ALA A 42 10.16 -20.11 1.40
C ALA A 42 9.34 -21.26 1.99
N ALA A 43 8.00 -21.13 2.01
CA ALA A 43 7.09 -22.17 2.46
C ALA A 43 7.16 -23.41 1.55
N ALA A 44 7.18 -23.21 0.23
CA ALA A 44 7.33 -24.30 -0.75
C ALA A 44 8.68 -25.02 -0.59
N ALA A 45 9.77 -24.27 -0.39
CA ALA A 45 11.09 -24.84 -0.14
C ALA A 45 11.13 -25.68 1.15
N ARG A 46 10.52 -25.19 2.23
CA ARG A 46 10.39 -25.96 3.48
C ARG A 46 9.61 -27.25 3.25
N GLN A 47 8.47 -27.18 2.58
CA GLN A 47 7.63 -28.36 2.32
C GLN A 47 8.36 -29.38 1.44
N ALA A 48 9.10 -28.94 0.44
CA ALA A 48 9.92 -29.81 -0.40
C ALA A 48 11.03 -30.49 0.40
N GLU A 49 11.69 -29.77 1.31
CA GLU A 49 12.71 -30.35 2.19
C GLU A 49 12.09 -31.37 3.17
N GLU A 50 10.98 -31.02 3.82
CA GLU A 50 10.27 -31.95 4.71
C GLU A 50 9.82 -33.22 3.96
N ALA A 51 9.28 -33.08 2.74
CA ALA A 51 8.89 -34.21 1.91
C ALA A 51 10.09 -35.09 1.50
N ARG A 52 11.23 -34.48 1.13
CA ARG A 52 12.48 -35.19 0.83
C ARG A 52 12.95 -36.02 2.02
N VAL A 53 12.95 -35.40 3.21
CA VAL A 53 13.35 -36.08 4.45
C VAL A 53 12.43 -37.26 4.76
N GLN A 54 11.11 -37.07 4.67
CA GLN A 54 10.15 -38.15 4.90
C GLN A 54 10.27 -39.29 3.90
N ALA A 55 10.56 -38.99 2.62
CA ALA A 55 10.76 -40.02 1.60
C ALA A 55 11.96 -40.92 1.92
N VAL A 56 13.10 -40.33 2.29
CA VAL A 56 14.30 -41.10 2.68
C VAL A 56 14.04 -41.91 3.95
N LEU A 57 13.36 -41.34 4.95
CA LEU A 57 13.00 -42.06 6.17
C LEU A 57 12.09 -43.26 5.89
N ALA A 58 11.11 -43.11 4.99
CA ALA A 58 10.20 -44.19 4.61
C ALA A 58 10.93 -45.32 3.86
N GLU A 59 11.84 -44.96 2.95
CA GLU A 59 12.66 -45.93 2.23
C GLU A 59 13.57 -46.72 3.19
N GLU A 60 14.24 -46.04 4.11
CA GLU A 60 15.13 -46.67 5.07
C GLU A 60 14.37 -47.51 6.11
N ALA A 61 13.17 -47.09 6.52
CA ALA A 61 12.30 -47.92 7.35
C ALA A 61 11.90 -49.22 6.65
N ALA A 62 11.54 -49.16 5.37
CA ALA A 62 11.22 -50.36 4.58
C ALA A 62 12.43 -51.30 4.43
N ARG A 63 13.64 -50.75 4.23
CA ARG A 63 14.87 -51.55 4.19
C ARG A 63 15.17 -52.23 5.53
N ALA A 64 14.95 -51.51 6.64
CA ALA A 64 15.16 -52.02 8.00
C ALA A 64 14.17 -53.14 8.32
N ASP A 65 12.89 -52.98 7.97
CA ASP A 65 11.86 -54.01 8.11
C ASP A 65 12.17 -55.26 7.28
N ALA A 66 12.79 -55.09 6.10
CA ALA A 66 13.26 -56.19 5.27
C ALA A 66 14.55 -56.87 5.80
N GLY A 67 15.15 -56.37 6.88
CA GLY A 67 16.38 -56.92 7.47
C GLY A 67 17.62 -56.71 6.61
N THR A 68 17.59 -55.73 5.70
CA THR A 68 18.66 -55.49 4.71
C THR A 68 19.65 -54.39 5.12
N VAL A 69 19.50 -53.83 6.32
CA VAL A 69 20.30 -52.70 6.81
C VAL A 69 21.35 -53.18 7.80
N SER A 70 22.60 -52.81 7.55
CA SER A 70 23.72 -53.07 8.44
C SER A 70 23.82 -52.05 9.58
N ALA A 71 24.52 -52.42 10.66
CA ALA A 71 24.74 -51.51 11.80
C ALA A 71 25.48 -50.21 11.40
N GLY A 72 26.39 -50.28 10.42
CA GLY A 72 27.10 -49.11 9.89
C GLY A 72 26.18 -48.15 9.12
N GLU A 73 25.21 -48.69 8.37
CA GLU A 73 24.19 -47.90 7.68
C GLU A 73 23.25 -47.21 8.66
N LEU A 74 22.84 -47.90 9.75
CA LEU A 74 22.04 -47.27 10.81
C LEU A 74 22.75 -46.07 11.46
N GLN A 75 24.07 -46.18 11.68
CA GLN A 75 24.85 -45.05 12.20
C GLN A 75 24.97 -43.91 11.19
N GLY A 76 25.12 -44.22 9.90
CA GLY A 76 25.12 -43.24 8.81
C GLY A 76 23.79 -42.50 8.71
N LEU A 77 22.68 -43.25 8.79
CA LEU A 77 21.32 -42.73 8.77
C LEU A 77 21.07 -41.78 9.95
N ALA A 78 21.49 -42.12 11.17
CA ALA A 78 21.35 -41.25 12.33
C ALA A 78 22.05 -39.89 12.13
N ARG A 79 23.28 -39.89 11.61
CA ARG A 79 24.02 -38.64 11.30
C ARG A 79 23.35 -37.83 10.19
N TRP A 80 22.78 -38.51 9.19
CA TRP A 80 22.02 -37.84 8.15
C TRP A 80 20.74 -37.20 8.71
N GLN A 81 20.01 -37.89 9.59
CA GLN A 81 18.80 -37.38 10.23
C GLN A 81 19.07 -36.12 11.06
N GLU A 82 20.19 -36.09 11.79
CA GLU A 82 20.62 -34.88 12.52
C GLU A 82 20.79 -33.68 11.58
N ARG A 83 21.50 -33.86 10.46
CA ARG A 83 21.70 -32.79 9.46
C ARG A 83 20.40 -32.38 8.78
N ALA A 84 19.56 -33.34 8.42
CA ALA A 84 18.25 -33.10 7.83
C ALA A 84 17.35 -32.27 8.78
N ALA A 85 17.39 -32.58 10.08
CA ALA A 85 16.66 -31.81 11.08
C ALA A 85 17.17 -30.36 11.18
N GLU A 86 18.48 -30.15 11.09
CA GLU A 86 19.08 -28.80 11.04
C GLU A 86 18.65 -28.02 9.79
N GLU A 87 18.63 -28.66 8.61
CA GLU A 87 18.19 -28.08 7.34
C GLU A 87 16.70 -27.69 7.36
N VAL A 88 15.83 -28.56 7.89
CA VAL A 88 14.40 -28.26 8.09
C VAL A 88 14.23 -27.11 9.08
N ALA A 89 14.98 -27.10 10.18
CA ALA A 89 14.94 -26.02 11.16
C ALA A 89 15.41 -24.68 10.54
N ALA A 90 16.43 -24.69 9.68
CA ALA A 90 16.91 -23.52 8.96
C ALA A 90 15.85 -22.99 7.97
N SER A 91 15.17 -23.88 7.25
CA SER A 91 14.08 -23.54 6.34
C SER A 91 12.90 -22.90 7.08
N ARG A 92 12.51 -23.44 8.26
CA ARG A 92 11.50 -22.85 9.14
C ARG A 92 11.88 -21.46 9.66
N ARG A 93 13.15 -21.25 10.02
CA ARG A 93 13.63 -19.91 10.43
C ARG A 93 13.52 -18.91 9.26
N THR A 94 13.83 -19.36 8.05
CA THR A 94 13.74 -18.54 6.84
C THR A 94 12.29 -18.17 6.54
N GLU A 95 11.36 -19.13 6.58
CA GLU A 95 9.92 -18.88 6.42
C GLU A 95 9.41 -17.84 7.43
N ARG A 96 9.71 -18.01 8.72
CA ARG A 96 9.34 -17.03 9.76
C ARG A 96 9.92 -15.64 9.53
N ALA A 97 11.16 -15.55 9.03
CA ALA A 97 11.75 -14.27 8.67
C ALA A 97 10.98 -13.62 7.51
N ARG A 98 10.54 -14.39 6.51
CA ARG A 98 9.71 -13.89 5.40
C ARG A 98 8.28 -13.51 5.84
N GLU A 99 7.70 -14.21 6.81
CA GLU A 99 6.43 -13.81 7.43
C GLU A 99 6.54 -12.43 8.10
N ALA A 100 7.63 -12.20 8.84
CA ALA A 100 7.90 -10.91 9.45
C ALA A 100 8.08 -9.80 8.40
N GLU A 101 8.81 -10.06 7.31
CA GLU A 101 8.93 -9.14 6.18
C GLU A 101 7.58 -8.79 5.55
N LEU A 102 6.74 -9.80 5.30
CA LEU A 102 5.40 -9.59 4.73
C LEU A 102 4.53 -8.75 5.67
N SER A 103 4.55 -9.04 6.97
CA SER A 103 3.81 -8.27 7.98
C SER A 103 4.24 -6.79 8.02
N GLN A 104 5.54 -6.54 7.97
CA GLN A 104 6.09 -5.19 7.91
C GLN A 104 5.71 -4.47 6.61
N ALA A 105 5.85 -5.12 5.46
CA ALA A 105 5.51 -4.55 4.16
C ALA A 105 4.01 -4.24 4.05
N SER A 106 3.15 -5.14 4.53
CA SER A 106 1.69 -4.97 4.55
C SER A 106 1.27 -3.81 5.47
N THR A 107 1.95 -3.65 6.61
CA THR A 107 1.73 -2.53 7.51
C THR A 107 2.18 -1.20 6.87
N ALA A 108 3.30 -1.18 6.17
CA ALA A 108 3.78 -0.02 5.44
C ALA A 108 2.83 0.37 4.30
N GLU A 109 2.32 -0.60 3.54
CA GLU A 109 1.31 -0.37 2.50
C GLU A 109 0.02 0.23 3.08
N ARG A 110 -0.51 -0.34 4.18
CA ARG A 110 -1.69 0.19 4.85
C ARG A 110 -1.50 1.64 5.29
N ARG A 111 -0.35 1.97 5.87
CA ARG A 111 -0.01 3.34 6.28
C ARG A 111 0.08 4.29 5.08
N ALA A 112 0.66 3.85 3.96
CA ALA A 112 0.71 4.65 2.73
C ALA A 112 -0.69 4.94 2.18
N ARG A 113 -1.59 3.94 2.20
CA ARG A 113 -3.00 4.14 1.77
C ARG A 113 -3.74 5.12 2.67
N GLN A 114 -3.51 5.08 3.98
CA GLN A 114 -4.06 6.05 4.92
C GLN A 114 -3.52 7.46 4.65
N ALA A 115 -2.23 7.60 4.36
CA ALA A 115 -1.62 8.88 4.01
C ALA A 115 -2.19 9.47 2.71
N LEU A 116 -2.40 8.64 1.69
CA LEU A 116 -3.05 9.03 0.44
C LEU A 116 -4.49 9.51 0.70
N ALA A 117 -5.29 8.74 1.44
CA ALA A 117 -6.66 9.13 1.77
C ALA A 117 -6.73 10.48 2.51
N GLN A 118 -5.77 10.75 3.42
CA GLN A 118 -5.67 12.05 4.08
C GLN A 118 -5.27 13.16 3.11
N ALA A 119 -4.30 12.90 2.21
CA ALA A 119 -3.89 13.88 1.20
C ALA A 119 -5.05 14.24 0.26
N ASP A 120 -5.85 13.26 -0.16
CA ASP A 120 -7.05 13.45 -0.97
C ASP A 120 -8.11 14.26 -0.23
N ALA A 121 -8.35 13.96 1.05
CA ALA A 121 -9.29 14.73 1.87
C ALA A 121 -8.87 16.20 1.99
N ASP A 122 -7.57 16.45 2.21
CA ASP A 122 -7.00 17.80 2.28
C ASP A 122 -7.14 18.55 0.94
N ALA A 123 -6.83 17.90 -0.18
CA ALA A 123 -6.98 18.49 -1.52
C ALA A 123 -8.44 18.83 -1.82
N ASN A 124 -9.37 17.91 -1.53
CA ASN A 124 -10.81 18.12 -1.70
C ASN A 124 -11.34 19.26 -0.82
N ALA A 125 -10.81 19.46 0.38
CA ALA A 125 -11.20 20.59 1.23
C ALA A 125 -10.86 21.94 0.57
N VAL A 126 -9.66 22.06 -0.02
CA VAL A 126 -9.26 23.27 -0.76
C VAL A 126 -10.11 23.45 -2.02
N ALA A 127 -10.39 22.37 -2.76
CA ALA A 127 -11.24 22.43 -3.95
C ALA A 127 -12.66 22.92 -3.63
N ARG A 128 -13.28 22.41 -2.55
CA ARG A 128 -14.59 22.88 -2.08
C ARG A 128 -14.57 24.34 -1.67
N HIS A 129 -13.55 24.78 -0.95
CA HIS A 129 -13.39 26.18 -0.60
C HIS A 129 -13.26 27.05 -1.85
N ARG A 130 -12.48 26.62 -2.85
CA ARG A 130 -12.34 27.36 -4.11
C ARG A 130 -13.69 27.53 -4.82
N ALA A 131 -14.49 26.47 -4.87
CA ALA A 131 -15.83 26.53 -5.46
C ALA A 131 -16.74 27.52 -4.71
N GLY A 132 -16.75 27.48 -3.37
CA GLY A 132 -17.52 28.43 -2.55
C GLY A 132 -17.08 29.88 -2.75
N TRP A 133 -15.77 30.12 -2.75
CA TRP A 133 -15.21 31.46 -3.00
C TRP A 133 -15.56 31.98 -4.39
N GLN A 134 -15.55 31.12 -5.41
CA GLN A 134 -15.95 31.51 -6.77
C GLN A 134 -17.44 31.86 -6.84
N ALA A 135 -18.30 31.09 -6.18
CA ALA A 135 -19.73 31.39 -6.09
C ALA A 135 -20.01 32.73 -5.39
N GLU A 136 -19.26 33.06 -4.32
CA GLU A 136 -19.36 34.36 -3.66
C GLU A 136 -18.93 35.52 -4.56
N GLN A 137 -17.85 35.35 -5.33
CA GLN A 137 -17.40 36.35 -6.30
C GLN A 137 -18.45 36.57 -7.40
N ASP A 138 -19.05 35.50 -7.91
CA ASP A 138 -20.05 35.58 -8.97
C ASP A 138 -21.33 36.26 -8.46
N ARG A 139 -21.79 35.91 -7.25
CA ARG A 139 -22.93 36.58 -6.59
C ARG A 139 -22.67 38.06 -6.33
N ALA A 140 -21.47 38.42 -5.87
CA ALA A 140 -21.11 39.82 -5.67
C ALA A 140 -21.07 40.62 -6.98
N ALA A 141 -20.64 39.98 -8.08
CA ALA A 141 -20.67 40.60 -9.41
C ALA A 141 -22.10 40.79 -9.92
N GLU A 142 -22.99 39.82 -9.71
CA GLU A 142 -24.41 39.93 -10.05
C GLU A 142 -25.08 41.10 -9.30
N LEU A 143 -24.90 41.18 -7.97
CA LEU A 143 -25.44 42.29 -7.16
C LEU A 143 -24.92 43.66 -7.62
N ALA A 144 -23.62 43.76 -7.94
CA ALA A 144 -23.05 45.01 -8.43
C ALA A 144 -23.64 45.44 -9.79
N LEU A 145 -23.99 44.48 -10.66
CA LEU A 145 -24.66 44.76 -11.94
C LEU A 145 -26.12 45.20 -11.73
N GLU A 146 -26.83 44.57 -10.78
CA GLU A 146 -28.19 44.97 -10.40
C GLU A 146 -28.23 46.39 -9.83
N ASP A 147 -27.31 46.71 -8.90
CA ASP A 147 -27.19 48.06 -8.33
C ASP A 147 -26.89 49.11 -9.40
N GLN A 148 -25.95 48.81 -10.32
CA GLN A 148 -25.63 49.72 -11.42
C GLN A 148 -26.83 49.92 -12.36
N ALA A 149 -27.61 48.87 -12.64
CA ALA A 149 -28.82 48.97 -13.44
C ALA A 149 -29.90 49.81 -12.75
N LEU A 150 -30.06 49.66 -11.43
CA LEU A 150 -30.97 50.47 -10.60
C LEU A 150 -30.56 51.95 -10.60
N GLU A 151 -29.27 52.27 -10.44
CA GLU A 151 -28.76 53.64 -10.50
C GLU A 151 -29.06 54.30 -11.86
N ILE A 152 -28.79 53.59 -12.97
CA ILE A 152 -29.08 54.09 -14.33
C ILE A 152 -30.59 54.34 -14.50
N TRP A 153 -31.43 53.43 -14.01
CA TRP A 153 -32.89 53.58 -14.08
C TRP A 153 -33.37 54.78 -13.24
N MET A 154 -32.88 54.93 -12.01
CA MET A 154 -33.21 56.07 -11.14
C MET A 154 -32.77 57.40 -11.76
N ALA A 155 -31.55 57.47 -12.32
CA ALA A 155 -31.05 58.66 -13.00
C ALA A 155 -31.93 59.05 -14.21
N ARG A 156 -32.38 58.07 -15.00
CA ARG A 156 -33.29 58.31 -16.14
C ARG A 156 -34.70 58.73 -15.73
N ARG A 157 -35.16 58.33 -14.54
CA ARG A 157 -36.48 58.68 -14.00
C ARG A 157 -36.48 60.04 -13.28
N GLY A 158 -35.42 60.36 -12.55
CA GLY A 158 -35.26 61.63 -11.82
C GLY A 158 -34.87 62.83 -12.69
N GLY A 159 -34.31 62.62 -13.88
CA GLY A 159 -33.92 63.68 -14.82
C GLY A 159 -35.03 64.23 -15.74
N ARG A 160 -36.31 63.91 -15.48
CA ARG A 160 -37.49 64.44 -16.20
C ARG A 160 -38.41 65.25 -15.28
N GLY A 161 -37.82 66.10 -14.45
CA GLY A 161 -38.50 67.15 -13.69
C GLY A 161 -38.19 68.50 -14.30
#